data_AF-A0A2T1DCA5-F1
#
_entry.id   AF-A0A2T1DCA5-F1
#
_cell.length_a   1.000
_cell.length_b   1.000
_cell.length_c   1.000
_cell.angle_alpha   90.00
_cell.angle_beta   90.00
_cell.angle_gamma   90.00
#
_symmetry.space_group_name_H-M   'P 1'
#
loop_
_entity.id
_entity.type
_entity.pdbx_description
1 polymer ?
#
loop_
_entity_poly.entity_id
_entity_poly.type
_entity_poly.pdbx_seq_one_letter_code
_entity_poly.pdbx_strand_id
1 'polypeptide(L)'
;MQAGVVKIKWLDTFNKAQDKQRRYEQWVASIRNPSTASNPVFDADFYLMSYGDLRNAFGTNQGSARDHWLRYGIKEGRRSSPAFDVQYYLSLYPDLQNAFGSSNYSAAIDHWLTYGIKEGRRSSIVFDVKYYLNKYPDLQNAFGSNNYSAAVNHWLTYGVSEGRQGSPDFDPKFYLSNNPDVAKVYGANNYKGAIEHYLEYGKGEGRQGTP
;
A
#
# COMPACT_ATOMS: atom_id res chain seq x y z
N MET A 1 -37.58 -41.01 -0.44
CA MET A 1 -36.60 -40.56 -1.44
C MET A 1 -36.36 -39.06 -1.28
N GLN A 2 -35.36 -38.64 -0.49
CA GLN A 2 -35.05 -37.21 -0.29
C GLN A 2 -33.54 -36.94 -0.06
N ALA A 3 -32.67 -37.82 -0.55
CA ALA A 3 -31.21 -37.68 -0.40
C ALA A 3 -30.52 -36.94 -1.57
N GLY A 4 -31.20 -36.72 -2.69
CA GLY A 4 -30.60 -36.19 -3.93
C GLY A 4 -30.42 -34.67 -3.97
N VAL A 5 -31.38 -33.90 -3.45
CA VAL A 5 -31.41 -32.43 -3.62
C VAL A 5 -30.45 -31.72 -2.66
N VAL A 6 -30.28 -32.24 -1.44
CA VAL A 6 -29.40 -31.64 -0.42
C VAL A 6 -27.92 -31.81 -0.79
N LYS A 7 -27.55 -32.93 -1.43
CA LYS A 7 -26.17 -33.22 -1.85
C LYS A 7 -25.70 -32.31 -2.98
N ILE A 8 -26.59 -31.96 -3.92
CA ILE A 8 -26.31 -31.06 -5.06
C ILE A 8 -26.06 -29.62 -4.59
N LYS A 9 -26.90 -29.10 -3.68
CA LYS A 9 -26.72 -27.74 -3.13
C LYS A 9 -25.45 -27.62 -2.28
N TRP A 10 -25.08 -28.69 -1.56
CA TRP A 10 -23.81 -28.75 -0.82
C TRP A 10 -22.58 -28.76 -1.73
N LEU A 11 -22.60 -29.59 -2.79
CA LEU A 11 -21.51 -29.65 -3.78
C LEU A 11 -21.31 -28.32 -4.52
N ASP A 12 -22.39 -27.64 -4.91
CA ASP A 12 -22.30 -26.32 -5.56
C ASP A 12 -21.72 -25.24 -4.65
N THR A 13 -22.09 -25.26 -3.37
CA THR A 13 -21.59 -24.27 -2.39
C THR A 13 -20.13 -24.55 -2.05
N PHE A 14 -19.76 -25.83 -1.94
CA PHE A 14 -18.39 -26.29 -1.70
C PHE A 14 -17.46 -25.96 -2.89
N ASN A 15 -17.90 -26.21 -4.13
CA ASN A 15 -17.14 -25.89 -5.34
C ASN A 15 -16.95 -24.37 -5.49
N LYS A 16 -17.97 -23.56 -5.19
CA LYS A 16 -17.84 -22.08 -5.17
C LYS A 16 -16.85 -21.59 -4.11
N ALA A 17 -16.81 -22.23 -2.94
CA ALA A 17 -15.86 -21.90 -1.89
C ALA A 17 -14.42 -22.28 -2.28
N GLN A 18 -14.22 -23.46 -2.91
CA GLN A 18 -12.92 -23.88 -3.43
C GLN A 18 -12.44 -22.98 -4.58
N ASP A 19 -13.32 -22.56 -5.49
CA ASP A 19 -12.98 -21.64 -6.56
C ASP A 19 -12.63 -20.24 -6.02
N LYS A 20 -13.33 -19.76 -4.99
CA LYS A 20 -13.00 -18.51 -4.30
C LYS A 20 -11.65 -18.60 -3.60
N GLN A 21 -11.37 -19.72 -2.93
CA GLN A 21 -10.08 -19.99 -2.29
C GLN A 21 -8.94 -20.07 -3.32
N ARG A 22 -9.14 -20.77 -4.43
CA ARG A 22 -8.16 -20.87 -5.52
C ARG A 22 -7.89 -19.51 -6.18
N ARG A 23 -8.93 -18.71 -6.43
CA ARG A 23 -8.78 -17.34 -6.98
C ARG A 23 -8.07 -16.43 -6.00
N TYR A 24 -8.38 -16.53 -4.71
CA TYR A 24 -7.65 -15.84 -3.65
C TYR A 24 -6.19 -16.31 -3.58
N GLU A 25 -5.91 -17.60 -3.71
CA GLU A 25 -4.53 -18.12 -3.73
C GLU A 25 -3.75 -17.69 -4.97
N GLN A 26 -4.39 -17.61 -6.14
CA GLN A 26 -3.81 -17.09 -7.38
C GLN A 26 -3.55 -15.58 -7.30
N TRP A 27 -4.49 -14.83 -6.71
CA TRP A 27 -4.32 -13.41 -6.40
C TRP A 27 -3.20 -13.18 -5.37
N VAL A 28 -3.20 -13.98 -4.30
CA VAL A 28 -2.14 -14.02 -3.29
C VAL A 28 -0.81 -14.41 -3.90
N ALA A 29 -0.79 -15.28 -4.93
CA ALA A 29 0.38 -15.70 -5.70
C ALA A 29 0.89 -14.59 -6.63
N SER A 30 0.00 -13.83 -7.28
CA SER A 30 0.38 -12.70 -8.15
C SER A 30 0.97 -11.53 -7.38
N ILE A 31 0.53 -11.32 -6.12
CA ILE A 31 1.17 -10.38 -5.19
C ILE A 31 2.37 -11.00 -4.45
N ARG A 32 2.65 -12.31 -4.64
CA ARG A 32 3.62 -13.08 -3.84
C ARG A 32 5.03 -13.03 -4.35
N ASN A 33 5.33 -12.51 -5.54
CA ASN A 33 6.66 -12.69 -6.10
C ASN A 33 7.73 -11.98 -5.23
N PRO A 34 8.44 -12.68 -4.32
CA PRO A 34 9.27 -12.06 -3.30
C PRO A 34 10.73 -11.96 -3.77
N SER A 35 11.03 -12.35 -5.01
CA SER A 35 12.37 -12.29 -5.61
C SER A 35 12.62 -11.02 -6.41
N THR A 36 11.68 -10.07 -6.41
CA THR A 36 11.96 -8.69 -6.83
C THR A 36 11.56 -7.77 -5.70
N ALA A 37 12.51 -6.97 -5.22
CA ALA A 37 12.24 -5.83 -4.37
C ALA A 37 11.00 -5.06 -4.86
N SER A 38 10.16 -4.62 -3.91
CA SER A 38 8.93 -3.82 -4.07
C SER A 38 7.62 -4.57 -4.41
N ASN A 39 6.91 -5.06 -3.38
CA ASN A 39 5.46 -5.17 -3.46
C ASN A 39 4.87 -3.78 -3.09
N PRO A 40 4.23 -3.06 -4.02
CA PRO A 40 3.85 -1.68 -3.78
C PRO A 40 2.62 -1.52 -2.88
N VAL A 41 1.89 -2.61 -2.61
CA VAL A 41 0.73 -2.61 -1.70
C VAL A 41 1.01 -3.21 -0.33
N PHE A 42 2.13 -3.91 -0.13
CA PHE A 42 2.47 -4.52 1.17
C PHE A 42 3.97 -4.46 1.47
N ASP A 43 4.30 -3.75 2.55
CA ASP A 43 5.59 -3.69 3.22
C ASP A 43 5.36 -4.15 4.67
N ALA A 44 5.88 -5.33 5.03
CA ALA A 44 5.64 -5.93 6.34
C ALA A 44 6.20 -5.08 7.49
N ASP A 45 7.37 -4.46 7.28
CA ASP A 45 8.01 -3.64 8.31
C ASP A 45 7.22 -2.35 8.51
N PHE A 46 6.75 -1.72 7.42
CA PHE A 46 5.86 -0.56 7.48
C PHE A 46 4.53 -0.90 8.17
N TYR A 47 3.92 -2.04 7.81
CA TYR A 47 2.66 -2.49 8.38
C TYR A 47 2.78 -2.76 9.88
N LEU A 48 3.83 -3.45 10.31
CA LEU A 48 4.09 -3.68 11.74
C LEU A 48 4.45 -2.40 12.49
N MET A 49 5.12 -1.45 11.84
CA MET A 49 5.45 -0.16 12.43
C MET A 49 4.20 0.71 12.64
N SER A 50 3.26 0.69 11.69
CA SER A 50 2.04 1.51 11.74
C SER A 50 0.98 0.97 12.71
N TYR A 51 1.00 -0.33 13.01
CA TYR A 51 -0.01 -1.01 13.81
C TYR A 51 0.57 -1.66 15.05
N GLY A 52 0.54 -0.93 16.18
CA GLY A 52 1.10 -1.37 17.46
C GLY A 52 0.49 -2.68 17.99
N ASP A 53 -0.80 -2.95 17.73
CA ASP A 53 -1.44 -4.23 18.05
C ASP A 53 -0.75 -5.39 17.34
N LEU A 54 -0.41 -5.23 16.06
CA LEU A 54 0.28 -6.25 15.28
C LEU A 54 1.75 -6.36 15.66
N ARG A 55 2.41 -5.24 15.96
CA ARG A 55 3.79 -5.25 16.48
C ARG A 55 3.89 -6.03 17.78
N ASN A 56 2.93 -5.83 18.69
CA ASN A 56 2.87 -6.54 19.96
C ASN A 56 2.60 -8.04 19.78
N ALA A 57 1.74 -8.41 18.82
CA ALA A 57 1.39 -9.80 18.56
C ALA A 57 2.49 -10.58 17.80
N PHE A 58 3.16 -9.94 16.84
CA PHE A 58 4.02 -10.63 15.86
C PHE A 58 5.49 -10.21 15.93
N GLY A 59 5.85 -9.16 16.66
CA GLY A 59 7.20 -8.60 16.68
C GLY A 59 7.63 -8.16 15.28
N THR A 60 8.73 -8.72 14.79
CA THR A 60 9.26 -8.48 13.43
C THR A 60 8.89 -9.58 12.44
N ASN A 61 7.97 -10.49 12.78
CA ASN A 61 7.62 -11.61 11.92
C ASN A 61 6.83 -11.15 10.68
N GLN A 62 7.53 -10.99 9.56
CA GLN A 62 6.96 -10.55 8.30
C GLN A 62 5.93 -11.54 7.72
N GLY A 63 6.10 -12.84 7.97
CA GLY A 63 5.15 -13.88 7.54
C GLY A 63 3.80 -13.72 8.24
N SER A 64 3.81 -13.55 9.56
CA SER A 64 2.59 -13.30 10.35
C SER A 64 1.92 -11.98 9.99
N ALA A 65 2.71 -10.91 9.75
CA ALA A 65 2.20 -9.63 9.27
C ALA A 65 1.46 -9.78 7.93
N ARG A 66 2.07 -10.52 6.99
CA ARG A 66 1.48 -10.80 5.68
C ARG A 66 0.20 -11.63 5.81
N ASP A 67 0.22 -12.69 6.61
CA ASP A 67 -0.95 -13.54 6.84
C ASP A 67 -2.10 -12.74 7.46
N HIS A 68 -1.81 -11.85 8.40
CA HIS A 68 -2.80 -10.95 8.98
C HIS A 68 -3.39 -10.00 7.92
N TRP A 69 -2.53 -9.32 7.15
CA TRP A 69 -2.99 -8.38 6.12
C TRP A 69 -3.90 -9.06 5.08
N LEU A 70 -3.51 -10.24 4.61
CA LEU A 70 -4.28 -11.00 3.63
C LEU A 70 -5.64 -11.48 4.18
N ARG A 71 -5.69 -11.93 5.43
CA ARG A 71 -6.92 -12.46 6.05
C ARG A 71 -7.87 -11.36 6.53
N TYR A 72 -7.32 -10.28 7.07
CA TYR A 72 -8.07 -9.25 7.79
C TYR A 72 -7.77 -7.85 7.26
N GLY A 73 -6.49 -7.47 7.17
CA GLY A 73 -6.07 -6.09 6.88
C GLY A 73 -6.65 -5.50 5.60
N ILE A 74 -6.78 -6.28 4.51
CA ILE A 74 -7.42 -5.81 3.28
C ILE A 74 -8.89 -5.46 3.52
N LYS A 75 -9.65 -6.31 4.21
CA LYS A 75 -11.08 -6.08 4.47
C LYS A 75 -11.31 -4.92 5.43
N GLU A 76 -10.38 -4.72 6.36
CA GLU A 76 -10.35 -3.60 7.30
C GLU A 76 -9.89 -2.30 6.64
N GLY A 77 -9.38 -2.34 5.40
CA GLY A 77 -8.83 -1.17 4.72
C GLY A 77 -7.53 -0.66 5.35
N ARG A 78 -6.79 -1.52 6.06
CA ARG A 78 -5.51 -1.12 6.69
C ARG A 78 -4.46 -0.80 5.63
N ARG A 79 -3.73 0.30 5.84
CA ARG A 79 -2.62 0.74 5.00
C ARG A 79 -1.38 -0.10 5.30
N SER A 80 -0.91 -0.84 4.32
CA SER A 80 0.25 -1.74 4.48
C SER A 80 1.49 -1.34 3.72
N SER A 81 1.46 -0.22 3.00
CA SER A 81 2.60 0.31 2.26
C SER A 81 2.50 1.83 2.20
N PRO A 82 3.63 2.57 2.20
CA PRO A 82 3.60 4.01 2.01
C PRO A 82 3.17 4.40 0.58
N ALA A 83 3.34 3.50 -0.41
CA ALA A 83 3.01 3.77 -1.81
C ALA A 83 1.51 3.63 -2.11
N PHE A 84 0.75 2.90 -1.29
CA PHE A 84 -0.66 2.61 -1.55
C PHE A 84 -1.49 2.64 -0.27
N ASP A 85 -2.44 3.57 -0.26
CA ASP A 85 -3.51 3.65 0.72
C ASP A 85 -4.84 3.40 0.00
N VAL A 86 -5.46 2.27 0.28
CA VAL A 86 -6.66 1.82 -0.42
C VAL A 86 -7.88 2.71 -0.14
N GLN A 87 -7.96 3.28 1.06
CA GLN A 87 -9.05 4.18 1.42
C GLN A 87 -8.87 5.53 0.71
N TYR A 88 -7.65 6.06 0.73
CA TYR A 88 -7.29 7.26 -0.02
C TYR A 88 -7.55 7.08 -1.52
N TYR A 89 -7.12 5.96 -2.10
CA TYR A 89 -7.29 5.65 -3.51
C TYR A 89 -8.77 5.62 -3.91
N LEU A 90 -9.63 4.91 -3.18
CA LEU A 90 -11.07 4.90 -3.46
C LEU A 90 -11.72 6.28 -3.28
N SER A 91 -11.28 7.05 -2.28
CA SER A 91 -11.81 8.41 -2.06
C SER A 91 -11.42 9.40 -3.16
N LEU A 92 -10.24 9.19 -3.78
CA LEU A 92 -9.71 10.09 -4.80
C LEU A 92 -10.32 9.84 -6.18
N TYR A 93 -10.82 8.63 -6.46
CA TYR A 93 -11.32 8.22 -7.77
C TYR A 93 -12.79 7.82 -7.74
N PRO A 94 -13.72 8.78 -7.98
CA PRO A 94 -15.16 8.50 -7.99
C PRO A 94 -15.59 7.40 -8.98
N ASP A 95 -14.88 7.23 -10.10
CA ASP A 95 -15.13 6.15 -11.06
C ASP A 95 -14.97 4.76 -10.40
N LEU A 96 -13.95 4.59 -9.56
CA LEU A 96 -13.70 3.34 -8.84
C LEU A 96 -14.66 3.18 -7.67
N GLN A 97 -14.99 4.26 -6.97
CA GLN A 97 -15.99 4.21 -5.90
C GLN A 97 -17.37 3.82 -6.45
N ASN A 98 -17.75 4.31 -7.63
CA ASN A 98 -18.98 3.93 -8.32
C ASN A 98 -18.95 2.46 -8.79
N ALA A 99 -17.79 1.97 -9.26
CA ALA A 99 -17.65 0.61 -9.76
C ALA A 99 -17.58 -0.45 -8.64
N PHE A 100 -16.90 -0.13 -7.54
CA PHE A 100 -16.55 -1.10 -6.49
C PHE A 100 -17.27 -0.86 -5.17
N GLY A 101 -17.82 0.32 -4.95
CA GLY A 101 -18.31 0.79 -3.65
C GLY A 101 -17.19 1.35 -2.76
N SER A 102 -17.55 1.84 -1.57
CA SER A 102 -16.63 2.52 -0.66
C SER A 102 -15.72 1.59 0.16
N SER A 103 -15.97 0.27 0.16
CA SER A 103 -15.30 -0.69 1.03
C SER A 103 -14.79 -1.96 0.33
N ASN A 104 -14.90 -2.04 -0.99
CA ASN A 104 -14.35 -3.17 -1.75
C ASN A 104 -12.86 -2.97 -2.05
N TYR A 105 -12.06 -3.02 -1.00
CA TYR A 105 -10.62 -2.75 -1.02
C TYR A 105 -9.82 -3.74 -1.87
N SER A 106 -10.26 -5.01 -1.96
CA SER A 106 -9.61 -5.99 -2.84
C SER A 106 -9.67 -5.58 -4.30
N ALA A 107 -10.85 -5.13 -4.77
CA ALA A 107 -11.01 -4.66 -6.15
C ALA A 107 -10.21 -3.39 -6.44
N ALA A 108 -10.09 -2.50 -5.46
CA ALA A 108 -9.27 -1.30 -5.57
C ALA A 108 -7.77 -1.62 -5.68
N ILE A 109 -7.27 -2.57 -4.87
CA ILE A 109 -5.89 -3.08 -4.96
C ILE A 109 -5.65 -3.70 -6.35
N ASP A 110 -6.57 -4.55 -6.81
CA ASP A 110 -6.49 -5.18 -8.13
C ASP A 110 -6.41 -4.17 -9.26
N HIS A 111 -7.30 -3.18 -9.22
CA HIS A 111 -7.33 -2.12 -10.19
C HIS A 111 -6.01 -1.35 -10.22
N TRP A 112 -5.47 -0.98 -9.06
CA TRP A 112 -4.22 -0.21 -9.03
C TRP A 112 -3.03 -1.00 -9.57
N LEU A 113 -2.89 -2.26 -9.16
CA LEU A 113 -1.79 -3.13 -9.62
C LEU A 113 -1.88 -3.41 -11.13
N THR A 114 -3.09 -3.53 -11.68
CA THR A 114 -3.29 -3.92 -13.09
C THR A 114 -3.31 -2.72 -14.03
N TYR A 115 -3.93 -1.62 -13.61
CA TYR A 115 -4.18 -0.43 -14.44
C TYR A 115 -3.62 0.84 -13.80
N GLY A 116 -3.92 1.09 -12.52
CA GLY A 116 -3.66 2.38 -11.88
C GLY A 116 -2.20 2.82 -11.91
N ILE A 117 -1.23 1.91 -11.76
CA ILE A 117 0.19 2.25 -11.91
C ILE A 117 0.50 2.73 -13.34
N LYS A 118 0.03 2.01 -14.37
CA LYS A 118 0.27 2.36 -15.79
C LYS A 118 -0.42 3.67 -16.19
N GLU A 119 -1.57 3.96 -15.60
CA GLU A 119 -2.31 5.22 -15.77
C GLU A 119 -1.65 6.40 -15.02
N GLY A 120 -0.68 6.10 -14.14
CA GLY A 120 -0.05 7.05 -13.23
C GLY A 120 -1.07 7.65 -12.24
N ARG A 121 -1.99 6.84 -11.74
CA ARG A 121 -2.93 7.24 -10.70
C ARG A 121 -2.17 7.36 -9.37
N ARG A 122 -2.27 8.54 -8.76
CA ARG A 122 -1.86 8.79 -7.37
C ARG A 122 -2.57 7.82 -6.42
N SER A 123 -1.83 7.27 -5.47
CA SER A 123 -2.29 6.15 -4.64
C SER A 123 -2.10 6.35 -3.13
N SER A 124 -1.42 7.40 -2.73
CA SER A 124 -1.21 7.75 -1.33
C SER A 124 -1.08 9.27 -1.21
N ILE A 125 -1.31 9.80 -0.01
CA ILE A 125 -1.01 11.21 0.24
C ILE A 125 0.49 11.48 0.18
N VAL A 126 1.35 10.55 0.59
CA VAL A 126 2.82 10.75 0.56
C VAL A 126 3.47 10.34 -0.76
N PHE A 127 2.73 9.71 -1.67
CA PHE A 127 3.25 9.23 -2.94
C PHE A 127 2.29 9.47 -4.12
N ASP A 128 2.77 10.26 -5.07
CA ASP A 128 2.17 10.50 -6.38
C ASP A 128 3.23 10.17 -7.44
N VAL A 129 3.01 9.09 -8.19
CA VAL A 129 4.00 8.58 -9.14
C VAL A 129 4.27 9.55 -10.30
N LYS A 130 3.28 10.36 -10.71
CA LYS A 130 3.47 11.37 -11.75
C LYS A 130 4.32 12.51 -11.21
N TYR A 131 4.00 13.00 -10.01
CA TYR A 131 4.81 14.01 -9.34
C TYR A 131 6.24 13.52 -9.14
N TYR A 132 6.42 12.31 -8.62
CA TYR A 132 7.72 11.75 -8.33
C TYR A 132 8.60 11.63 -9.58
N LEU A 133 8.07 11.04 -10.66
CA LEU A 133 8.81 10.95 -11.93
C LEU A 133 9.13 12.34 -12.50
N ASN A 134 8.19 13.27 -12.43
CA ASN A 134 8.39 14.64 -12.94
C ASN A 134 9.39 15.44 -12.10
N LYS A 135 9.44 15.23 -10.79
CA LYS A 135 10.33 15.97 -9.87
C LYS A 135 11.80 15.61 -10.05
N TYR A 136 12.10 14.39 -10.49
CA TYR A 136 13.46 13.84 -10.51
C TYR A 136 13.94 13.59 -11.96
N PRO A 137 14.71 14.53 -12.57
CA PRO A 137 15.19 14.40 -13.94
C PRO A 137 16.06 13.17 -14.18
N ASP A 138 16.80 12.70 -13.18
CA ASP A 138 17.58 11.46 -13.25
C ASP A 138 16.69 10.25 -13.53
N LEU A 139 15.48 10.20 -12.95
CA LEU A 139 14.52 9.13 -13.19
C LEU A 139 13.86 9.25 -14.55
N GLN A 140 13.54 10.48 -15.01
CA GLN A 140 13.04 10.67 -16.38
C GLN A 140 14.07 10.23 -17.43
N ASN A 141 15.35 10.55 -17.21
CA ASN A 141 16.43 10.12 -18.10
C ASN A 141 16.61 8.60 -18.09
N ALA A 142 16.44 7.95 -16.93
CA ALA A 142 16.59 6.51 -16.81
C ALA A 142 15.38 5.71 -17.31
N PHE A 143 14.15 6.20 -17.10
CA PHE A 143 12.93 5.42 -17.30
C PHE A 143 12.02 5.96 -18.42
N GLY A 144 12.24 7.21 -18.87
CA GLY A 144 11.31 7.94 -19.73
C GLY A 144 10.22 8.68 -18.94
N SER A 145 9.38 9.45 -19.65
CA SER A 145 8.40 10.36 -19.04
C SER A 145 7.10 9.71 -18.55
N ASN A 146 6.88 8.42 -18.86
CA ASN A 146 5.63 7.72 -18.56
C ASN A 146 5.80 6.31 -18.00
N ASN A 147 7.03 5.89 -17.67
CA ASN A 147 7.30 4.58 -17.08
C ASN A 147 7.09 4.61 -15.56
N TYR A 148 5.83 4.73 -15.17
CA TYR A 148 5.42 4.84 -13.78
C TYR A 148 5.75 3.57 -12.97
N SER A 149 5.70 2.39 -13.57
CA SER A 149 6.07 1.13 -12.89
C SER A 149 7.53 1.17 -12.40
N ALA A 150 8.46 1.65 -13.24
CA ALA A 150 9.85 1.83 -12.84
C ALA A 150 10.00 2.89 -11.74
N ALA A 151 9.24 3.99 -11.83
CA ALA A 151 9.24 5.04 -10.81
C ALA A 151 8.71 4.56 -9.44
N VAL A 152 7.63 3.76 -9.41
CA VAL A 152 7.13 3.13 -8.17
C VAL A 152 8.18 2.20 -7.56
N ASN A 153 8.78 1.32 -8.38
CA ASN A 153 9.83 0.41 -7.92
C ASN A 153 11.04 1.17 -7.36
N HIS A 154 11.49 2.22 -8.05
CA HIS A 154 12.58 3.06 -7.60
C HIS A 154 12.26 3.74 -6.27
N TRP A 155 11.07 4.31 -6.12
CA TRP A 155 10.70 4.99 -4.88
C TRP A 155 10.71 4.06 -3.67
N LEU A 156 10.14 2.86 -3.84
CA LEU A 156 10.10 1.84 -2.78
C LEU A 156 11.47 1.26 -2.46
N THR A 157 12.33 1.10 -3.46
CA THR A 157 13.66 0.48 -3.28
C THR A 157 14.71 1.47 -2.78
N TYR A 158 14.67 2.72 -3.27
CA TYR A 158 15.69 3.75 -3.01
C TYR A 158 15.10 5.08 -2.56
N GLY A 159 14.02 5.54 -3.19
CA GLY A 159 13.51 6.89 -2.97
C GLY A 159 13.16 7.20 -1.51
N VAL A 160 12.54 6.26 -0.80
CA VAL A 160 12.22 6.43 0.63
C VAL A 160 13.51 6.56 1.45
N SER A 161 14.48 5.67 1.30
CA SER A 161 15.73 5.69 2.10
C SER A 161 16.64 6.88 1.75
N GLU A 162 16.58 7.38 0.51
CA GLU A 162 17.26 8.60 0.08
C GLU A 162 16.59 9.90 0.57
N GLY A 163 15.37 9.79 1.14
CA GLY A 163 14.56 10.91 1.55
C GLY A 163 14.06 11.74 0.37
N ARG A 164 13.75 11.08 -0.75
CA ARG A 164 13.13 11.73 -1.91
C ARG A 164 11.67 12.02 -1.63
N GLN A 165 11.25 13.22 -2.00
CA GLN A 165 9.87 13.69 -1.89
C GLN A 165 8.99 12.96 -2.90
N GLY A 166 8.09 12.11 -2.39
CA GLY A 166 7.21 11.27 -3.22
C GLY A 166 5.95 11.97 -3.71
N SER A 167 5.55 13.09 -3.10
CA SER A 167 4.32 13.83 -3.42
C SER A 167 4.46 15.32 -3.10
N PRO A 168 3.59 16.19 -3.64
CA PRO A 168 3.60 17.59 -3.26
C PRO A 168 3.14 17.84 -1.81
N ASP A 169 2.52 16.86 -1.15
CA ASP A 169 1.91 17.02 0.18
C ASP A 169 2.80 16.54 1.34
N PHE A 170 3.95 15.93 1.03
CA PHE A 170 4.89 15.45 2.05
C PHE A 170 6.33 15.37 1.55
N ASP A 171 7.22 16.11 2.21
CA ASP A 171 8.68 16.04 2.09
C ASP A 171 9.27 15.45 3.39
N PRO A 172 9.85 14.23 3.34
CA PRO A 172 10.37 13.58 4.54
C PRO A 172 11.53 14.33 5.20
N LYS A 173 12.35 15.05 4.43
CA LYS A 173 13.48 15.83 4.95
C LYS A 173 12.99 17.07 5.68
N PHE A 174 12.06 17.79 5.07
CA PHE A 174 11.39 18.92 5.73
C PHE A 174 10.63 18.45 6.99
N TYR A 175 9.89 17.35 6.90
CA TYR A 175 9.10 16.88 8.02
C TYR A 175 9.96 16.55 9.24
N LEU A 176 11.09 15.85 9.07
CA LEU A 176 12.00 15.57 10.18
C LEU A 176 12.73 16.81 10.70
N SER A 177 13.09 17.77 9.83
CA SER A 177 13.74 19.01 10.29
C SER A 177 12.78 19.92 11.06
N ASN A 178 11.52 19.95 10.67
CA ASN A 178 10.48 20.76 11.31
C ASN A 178 9.89 20.11 12.58
N ASN A 179 10.06 18.79 12.75
CA ASN A 179 9.54 18.02 13.88
C ASN A 179 10.67 17.31 14.63
N PRO A 180 11.48 18.05 15.42
CA PRO A 180 12.65 17.49 16.11
C PRO A 180 12.29 16.43 17.16
N ASP A 181 11.06 16.46 17.69
CA ASP A 181 10.52 15.41 18.56
C ASP A 181 10.38 14.07 17.82
N VAL A 182 9.90 14.09 16.58
CA VAL A 182 9.80 12.89 15.72
C VAL A 182 11.20 12.42 15.34
N ALA A 183 12.08 13.33 14.92
CA ALA A 183 13.46 12.99 14.58
C ALA A 183 14.23 12.37 15.75
N LYS A 184 13.93 12.77 17.00
CA LYS A 184 14.50 12.18 18.20
C LYS A 184 14.04 10.73 18.44
N VAL A 185 12.80 10.40 18.09
CA VAL A 185 12.24 9.05 18.26
C VAL A 185 12.69 8.10 17.15
N TYR A 186 12.59 8.53 15.88
CA TYR A 186 12.86 7.65 14.73
C TYR A 186 14.29 7.73 14.20
N GLY A 187 14.99 8.83 14.49
CA GLY A 187 16.29 9.17 13.91
C GLY A 187 16.18 10.21 12.79
N ALA A 188 17.14 11.14 12.74
CA ALA A 188 17.13 12.30 11.84
C ALA A 188 17.13 11.98 10.33
N ASN A 189 17.50 10.75 9.95
CA ASN A 189 17.52 10.27 8.56
C ASN A 189 16.60 9.07 8.34
N ASN A 190 15.72 8.73 9.29
CA ASN A 190 14.78 7.63 9.15
C ASN A 190 13.50 8.12 8.46
N TYR A 191 13.57 8.24 7.13
CA TYR A 191 12.46 8.76 6.33
C TYR A 191 11.26 7.80 6.24
N LYS A 192 11.46 6.48 6.40
CA LYS A 192 10.34 5.54 6.51
C LYS A 192 9.55 5.81 7.80
N GLY A 193 10.23 6.05 8.91
CA GLY A 193 9.63 6.47 10.17
C GLY A 193 8.94 7.83 10.08
N ALA A 194 9.53 8.79 9.36
CA ALA A 194 8.90 10.08 9.09
C ALA A 194 7.56 9.93 8.34
N ILE A 195 7.54 9.10 7.30
CA ILE A 195 6.33 8.79 6.53
C ILE A 195 5.27 8.17 7.44
N GLU A 196 5.63 7.14 8.21
CA GLU A 196 4.67 6.49 9.11
C GLU A 196 4.11 7.46 10.15
N HIS A 197 4.97 8.24 10.83
CA HIS A 197 4.49 9.21 11.80
C HIS A 197 3.54 10.23 11.17
N TYR A 198 3.85 10.77 9.99
CA TYR A 198 2.95 11.73 9.34
C TYR A 198 1.60 11.11 8.98
N LEU A 199 1.65 9.88 8.48
CA LEU A 199 0.49 9.13 8.02
C LEU A 199 -0.46 8.67 9.14
N GLU A 200 0.08 8.35 10.32
CA GLU A 200 -0.71 7.86 11.46
C GLU A 200 -1.06 8.96 12.48
N TYR A 201 -0.19 9.97 12.64
CA TYR A 201 -0.37 11.02 13.65
C TYR A 201 -0.28 12.43 13.06
N GLY A 202 0.82 12.74 12.38
CA GLY A 202 1.21 14.10 12.07
C GLY A 202 0.18 14.88 11.25
N LYS A 203 -0.46 14.23 10.26
CA LYS A 203 -1.54 14.85 9.50
C LYS A 203 -2.75 15.19 10.38
N GLY A 204 -3.13 14.30 11.30
CA GLY A 204 -4.22 14.51 12.26
C GLY A 204 -3.89 15.57 13.32
N GLU A 205 -2.61 15.69 13.68
CA GLU A 205 -2.08 16.72 14.57
C GLU A 205 -1.94 18.10 13.89
N GLY A 206 -2.17 18.19 12.57
CA GLY A 206 -2.00 19.43 11.81
C GLY A 206 -0.55 19.81 11.52
N ARG A 207 0.41 18.87 11.67
CA ARG A 207 1.82 19.11 11.35
C ARG A 207 1.99 19.34 9.85
N GLN A 208 2.79 20.33 9.49
CA GLN A 208 3.10 20.64 8.10
C GLN A 208 3.96 19.53 7.47
N GLY A 209 3.50 18.98 6.34
CA GLY A 209 4.22 17.95 5.57
C GLY A 209 5.23 18.52 4.57
N THR A 210 5.08 19.79 4.18
CA THR A 210 5.96 20.53 3.26
C THR A 210 6.12 21.98 3.71
N PRO A 211 7.14 22.71 3.23
CA PRO A 211 7.32 24.14 3.48
C PRO A 211 6.12 25.00 3.07
#